data_AF-A0A1S6H1K9-F1
#
_entry.id   AF-A0A1S6H1K9-F1
#
_cell.length_a   1.000
_cell.length_b   1.000
_cell.length_c   1.000
_cell.angle_alpha   90.00
_cell.angle_beta   90.00
_cell.angle_gamma   90.00
#
_symmetry.space_group_name_H-M   'P 1'
#
loop_
_entity.id
_entity.type
_entity.pdbx_description
1 polymer ?
#
loop_
_entity_poly.entity_id
_entity_poly.type
_entity_poly.pdbx_seq_one_letter_code
_entity_poly.pdbx_strand_id
1 'polypeptide(L)'
;GKKQLFDANGNSVSEKEIKDIFMHLTKNHIDIYNSGNPGAWAHLDAKFEQRSDGMYVLSEHRTFKDTKGNNLLQSKKAEKLEACVANDSFTDLKFNKQGFPIKQSAKQEYRQGENIKFWAPVDGGVAWFFAGSGRADLDCVGGPDYGGASLGVFGVAEGGS
;
A
#
# COMPACT_ATOMS: atom_id res chain seq x y z
N GLY A 1 12.98 0.86 25.46
CA GLY A 1 13.78 -0.36 25.28
C GLY A 1 14.21 -0.45 23.84
N LYS A 2 15.49 -0.75 23.56
CA LYS A 2 15.99 -0.88 22.18
C LYS A 2 15.55 -2.25 21.64
N LYS A 3 14.51 -2.27 20.79
CA LYS A 3 14.20 -3.44 19.96
C LYS A 3 15.16 -3.45 18.77
N GLN A 4 15.81 -4.57 18.52
CA GLN A 4 16.64 -4.77 17.34
C GLN A 4 15.74 -5.16 16.16
N LEU A 5 15.89 -4.47 15.03
CA LEU A 5 15.09 -4.70 13.82
C LEU A 5 15.86 -5.62 12.86
N PHE A 6 15.12 -6.48 12.16
CA PHE A 6 15.67 -7.41 11.18
C PHE A 6 14.96 -7.22 9.83
N ASP A 7 15.68 -7.43 8.73
CA ASP A 7 15.11 -7.46 7.38
C ASP A 7 14.37 -8.79 7.11
N ALA A 8 13.79 -8.93 5.91
CA ALA A 8 13.07 -10.14 5.51
C ALA A 8 13.96 -11.40 5.38
N ASN A 9 15.28 -11.22 5.31
CA ASN A 9 16.27 -12.30 5.27
C ASN A 9 16.81 -12.64 6.66
N GLY A 10 16.36 -11.96 7.71
CA GLY A 10 16.82 -12.15 9.09
C GLY A 10 18.13 -11.43 9.42
N ASN A 11 18.61 -10.52 8.58
CA ASN A 11 19.79 -9.70 8.88
C ASN A 11 19.42 -8.54 9.80
N SER A 12 20.29 -8.19 10.74
CA SER A 12 20.08 -7.01 11.59
C SER A 12 20.14 -5.74 10.73
N VAL A 13 19.11 -4.91 10.83
CA VAL A 13 19.06 -3.61 10.17
C VAL A 13 19.92 -2.64 10.97
N SER A 14 20.84 -1.94 10.31
CA SER A 14 21.72 -0.98 10.99
C SER A 14 20.94 0.27 11.46
N GLU A 15 21.45 0.95 12.48
CA GLU A 15 20.85 2.22 12.94
C GLU A 15 20.83 3.29 11.85
N LYS A 16 21.81 3.25 10.93
CA LYS A 16 21.85 4.10 9.74
C LYS A 16 20.70 3.79 8.80
N GLU A 17 20.47 2.53 8.44
CA GLU A 17 19.35 2.12 7.58
C GLU A 17 17.99 2.37 8.23
N ILE A 18 17.86 2.16 9.55
CA ILE A 18 16.63 2.50 10.28
C ILE A 18 16.35 3.99 10.16
N LYS A 19 17.38 4.82 10.36
CA LYS A 19 17.25 6.28 10.22
C LYS A 19 16.96 6.68 8.77
N ASP A 20 17.58 6.02 7.80
CA ASP A 20 17.39 6.28 6.38
C ASP A 20 15.95 5.94 5.95
N ILE A 21 15.45 4.74 6.30
CA ILE A 21 14.06 4.32 6.08
C ILE A 21 13.10 5.29 6.78
N PHE A 22 13.36 5.62 8.05
CA PHE A 22 12.54 6.59 8.79
C PHE A 22 12.49 7.95 8.09
N MET A 23 13.64 8.48 7.68
CA MET A 23 13.74 9.75 6.96
C MET A 23 13.09 9.66 5.58
N HIS A 24 13.15 8.50 4.91
CA HIS A 24 12.52 8.29 3.62
C HIS A 24 11.00 8.35 3.78
N LEU A 25 10.44 7.59 4.73
CA LEU A 25 9.01 7.50 5.00
C LEU A 25 8.42 8.79 5.61
N THR A 26 9.21 9.62 6.30
CA THR A 26 8.66 10.76 7.08
C THR A 26 9.12 12.14 6.63
N LYS A 27 10.23 12.25 5.90
CA LYS A 27 10.84 13.51 5.49
C LYS A 27 11.05 13.61 3.98
N ASN A 28 10.65 12.59 3.23
CA ASN A 28 10.76 12.54 1.78
C ASN A 28 12.17 12.88 1.28
N HIS A 29 13.20 12.50 2.04
CA HIS A 29 14.58 12.92 1.77
C HIS A 29 15.24 12.18 0.58
N ILE A 30 14.53 11.24 -0.05
CA ILE A 30 14.96 10.51 -1.24
C ILE A 30 13.90 10.76 -2.33
N ASP A 31 14.30 11.43 -3.41
CA ASP A 31 13.53 11.50 -4.67
C ASP A 31 13.89 10.28 -5.52
N ILE A 32 13.29 9.13 -5.21
CA ILE A 32 13.59 7.86 -5.89
C ILE A 32 13.31 7.94 -7.40
N TYR A 33 12.48 8.89 -7.84
CA TYR A 33 11.99 8.97 -9.23
C TYR A 33 12.53 10.15 -10.01
N ASN A 34 13.43 10.95 -9.42
CA ASN A 34 13.96 12.18 -10.01
C ASN A 34 12.84 13.05 -10.61
N SER A 35 11.69 13.05 -9.93
CA SER A 35 10.42 13.58 -10.43
C SER A 35 10.12 14.97 -9.87
N GLY A 36 11.00 15.50 -9.01
CA GLY A 36 10.79 16.77 -8.32
C GLY A 36 9.69 16.72 -7.26
N ASN A 37 9.07 15.56 -7.03
CA ASN A 37 8.05 15.35 -6.01
C ASN A 37 8.52 14.32 -4.98
N PRO A 38 9.36 14.74 -4.03
CA PRO A 38 9.87 13.85 -2.99
C PRO A 38 8.71 13.28 -2.16
N GLY A 39 8.61 11.95 -2.11
CA GLY A 39 7.59 11.21 -1.38
C GLY A 39 7.97 9.73 -1.20
N ALA A 40 7.42 9.09 -0.18
CA ALA A 40 7.49 7.64 0.01
C ALA A 40 6.16 7.00 -0.35
N TRP A 41 6.18 5.94 -1.14
CA TRP A 41 4.97 5.22 -1.50
C TRP A 41 5.23 3.73 -1.58
N ALA A 42 4.20 2.93 -1.30
CA ALA A 42 4.27 1.47 -1.29
C ALA A 42 2.92 0.86 -1.65
N HIS A 43 2.93 -0.14 -2.53
CA HIS A 43 1.79 -1.05 -2.69
C HIS A 43 1.66 -1.93 -1.44
N LEU A 44 0.43 -2.15 -0.97
CA LEU A 44 0.17 -2.92 0.26
C LEU A 44 -0.20 -4.39 -0.02
N ASP A 45 -0.02 -4.88 -1.25
CA ASP A 45 -0.41 -6.24 -1.67
C ASP A 45 -1.87 -6.56 -1.29
N ALA A 46 -2.78 -5.60 -1.49
CA ALA A 46 -4.18 -5.70 -1.15
C ALA A 46 -5.04 -5.27 -2.35
N LYS A 47 -5.49 -6.26 -3.13
CA LYS A 47 -6.40 -6.06 -4.27
C LYS A 47 -7.84 -6.24 -3.81
N PHE A 48 -8.76 -5.42 -4.30
CA PHE A 48 -10.17 -5.52 -4.00
C PHE A 48 -10.93 -6.23 -5.11
N GLU A 49 -11.84 -7.11 -4.73
CA GLU A 49 -12.69 -7.87 -5.65
C GLU A 49 -14.12 -7.91 -5.12
N GLN A 50 -15.06 -7.37 -5.90
CA GLN A 50 -16.47 -7.46 -5.60
C GLN A 50 -16.99 -8.85 -5.94
N ARG A 51 -17.51 -9.55 -4.92
CA ARG A 51 -18.19 -10.83 -5.07
C ARG A 51 -19.68 -10.68 -4.78
N SER A 52 -20.44 -11.76 -5.01
CA SER A 52 -21.89 -11.79 -4.80
C SER A 52 -22.30 -11.50 -3.36
N ASP A 53 -21.45 -11.82 -2.37
CA ASP A 53 -21.74 -11.64 -0.95
C ASP A 53 -21.00 -10.46 -0.31
N GLY A 54 -20.17 -9.72 -1.06
CA GLY A 54 -19.48 -8.52 -0.58
C GLY A 54 -18.11 -8.30 -1.23
N MET A 55 -17.45 -7.23 -0.80
CA MET A 55 -16.08 -6.91 -1.22
C MET A 55 -15.09 -7.81 -0.49
N TYR A 56 -14.05 -8.27 -1.19
CA TYR A 56 -12.95 -9.06 -0.65
C TYR A 56 -11.63 -8.32 -0.80
N VAL A 57 -10.72 -8.56 0.14
CA VAL A 57 -9.32 -8.18 0.09
C VAL A 57 -8.52 -9.43 -0.28
N LEU A 58 -7.89 -9.38 -1.45
CA LEU A 58 -7.00 -10.40 -1.97
C LEU A 58 -5.57 -9.99 -1.65
N SER A 59 -4.80 -10.88 -1.05
CA SER A 59 -3.42 -10.59 -0.63
C SER A 59 -2.53 -11.82 -0.71
N GLU A 60 -1.25 -11.62 -0.38
CA GLU A 60 -0.19 -12.61 -0.53
C GLU A 60 -0.07 -13.06 -1.99
N HIS A 61 -0.08 -12.10 -2.92
CA HIS A 61 0.01 -12.43 -4.33
C HIS A 61 1.37 -13.07 -4.64
N ARG A 62 1.34 -14.11 -5.45
CA ARG A 62 2.52 -14.85 -5.92
C ARG A 62 2.37 -15.13 -7.40
N THR A 63 3.51 -15.22 -8.07
CA THR A 63 3.57 -15.61 -9.48
C THR A 63 3.56 -17.12 -9.59
N PHE A 64 2.64 -17.64 -10.38
CA PHE A 64 2.53 -19.05 -10.76
C PHE A 64 2.71 -19.19 -12.27
N LYS A 65 3.06 -20.38 -12.75
CA LYS A 65 3.06 -20.69 -14.19
C LYS A 65 1.69 -21.25 -14.59
N ASP A 66 1.08 -20.69 -15.63
CA ASP A 66 -0.11 -21.26 -16.23
C ASP A 66 0.23 -22.52 -17.06
N THR A 67 -0.77 -23.18 -17.62
CA THR A 67 -0.60 -24.39 -18.44
C THR A 67 0.19 -24.15 -19.74
N LYS A 68 0.42 -22.89 -20.11
CA LYS A 68 1.18 -22.45 -21.30
C LYS A 68 2.56 -21.91 -20.93
N GLY A 69 2.95 -21.93 -19.65
CA GLY A 69 4.23 -21.42 -19.16
C GLY A 69 4.27 -19.90 -18.96
N ASN A 70 3.15 -19.20 -19.07
CA ASN A 70 3.05 -17.77 -18.76
C ASN A 70 3.02 -17.57 -17.26
N ASN A 71 3.60 -16.47 -16.80
CA ASN A 71 3.50 -16.05 -15.41
C ASN A 71 2.09 -15.48 -15.16
N LEU A 72 1.42 -15.96 -14.12
CA LEU A 72 0.12 -15.51 -13.64
C LEU A 72 0.24 -15.07 -12.19
N LEU A 73 -0.22 -13.87 -11.87
CA LEU A 73 -0.31 -13.40 -10.51
C LEU A 73 -1.60 -13.96 -9.87
N GLN A 74 -1.47 -14.69 -8.76
CA GLN A 74 -2.61 -15.21 -8.00
C GLN A 74 -2.45 -14.88 -6.52
N SER A 75 -3.54 -14.50 -5.86
CA SER A 75 -3.56 -14.34 -4.40
C SER A 75 -3.59 -15.70 -3.71
N LYS A 76 -2.84 -15.84 -2.61
CA LYS A 76 -2.97 -17.00 -1.71
C LYS A 76 -4.09 -16.79 -0.69
N LYS A 77 -4.43 -15.54 -0.40
CA LYS A 77 -5.41 -15.18 0.62
C LYS A 77 -6.53 -14.35 0.00
N ALA A 78 -7.76 -14.65 0.40
CA ALA A 78 -8.94 -13.84 0.09
C ALA A 78 -9.80 -13.78 1.35
N GLU A 79 -9.95 -12.58 1.91
CA GLU A 79 -10.76 -12.34 3.10
C GLU A 79 -11.84 -11.32 2.78
N LYS A 80 -13.03 -11.48 3.36
CA LYS A 80 -14.08 -10.49 3.22
C LYS A 80 -13.63 -9.17 3.85
N LEU A 81 -13.87 -8.05 3.17
CA LEU A 81 -13.51 -6.73 3.66
C LEU A 81 -14.30 -6.44 4.93
N GLU A 82 -13.58 -6.21 6.04
CA GLU A 82 -14.15 -5.72 7.29
C GLU A 82 -14.71 -4.31 7.07
N ALA A 83 -15.74 -3.94 7.85
CA ALA A 83 -16.33 -2.60 7.77
C ALA A 83 -15.25 -1.52 7.92
N CYS A 84 -15.27 -0.56 7.01
CA CYS A 84 -14.40 0.62 6.96
C CYS A 84 -15.20 1.83 6.48
N VAL A 85 -14.54 3.00 6.43
CA VAL A 85 -15.15 4.22 5.90
C VAL A 85 -15.55 4.02 4.43
N ALA A 86 -16.80 4.27 4.08
CA ALA A 86 -17.33 3.94 2.75
C ALA A 86 -17.03 4.97 1.65
N ASN A 87 -16.54 6.16 2.00
CA ASN A 87 -16.37 7.28 1.06
C ASN A 87 -15.02 7.97 1.23
N ASP A 88 -14.50 8.51 0.13
CA ASP A 88 -13.24 9.24 0.09
C ASP A 88 -13.26 10.44 1.04
N SER A 89 -12.41 10.43 2.06
CA SER A 89 -12.43 11.44 3.12
C SER A 89 -11.13 11.43 3.91
N PHE A 90 -10.86 12.49 4.67
CA PHE A 90 -9.85 12.40 5.72
C PHE A 90 -10.38 11.56 6.87
N THR A 91 -9.57 10.64 7.36
CA THR A 91 -9.94 9.65 8.38
C THR A 91 -9.02 9.76 9.59
N ASP A 92 -9.56 9.44 10.77
CA ASP A 92 -8.73 9.32 11.97
C ASP A 92 -7.74 8.15 11.79
N LEU A 93 -6.58 8.20 12.46
CA LEU A 93 -5.60 7.11 12.48
C LEU A 93 -6.08 5.93 13.37
N LYS A 94 -7.28 5.41 13.09
CA LYS A 94 -7.93 4.27 13.74
C LYS A 94 -8.37 3.28 12.69
N PHE A 95 -7.87 2.05 12.78
CA PHE A 95 -8.00 1.05 11.73
C PHE A 95 -8.68 -0.23 12.23
N ASN A 96 -9.33 -0.95 11.32
CA ASN A 96 -9.82 -2.30 11.56
C ASN A 96 -8.64 -3.32 11.54
N LYS A 97 -8.92 -4.63 11.69
CA LYS A 97 -7.85 -5.63 11.75
C LYS A 97 -7.11 -5.83 10.43
N GLN A 98 -7.75 -5.43 9.33
CA GLN A 98 -7.17 -5.44 8.00
C GLN A 98 -6.39 -4.14 7.68
N GLY A 99 -6.35 -3.17 8.60
CA GLY A 99 -5.62 -1.93 8.42
C GLY A 99 -6.39 -0.81 7.71
N PHE A 100 -7.70 -0.94 7.52
CA PHE A 100 -8.53 0.10 6.88
C PHE A 100 -9.18 1.04 7.90
N PRO A 101 -9.31 2.35 7.60
CA PRO A 101 -9.88 3.32 8.54
C PRO A 101 -11.33 3.02 8.86
N ILE A 102 -11.70 3.11 10.13
CA ILE A 102 -13.07 2.85 10.61
C ILE A 102 -13.84 4.12 10.97
N LYS A 103 -13.18 5.28 10.91
CA LYS A 103 -13.78 6.55 11.35
C LYS A 103 -13.31 7.71 10.51
N GLN A 104 -14.26 8.48 9.99
CA GLN A 104 -14.01 9.76 9.36
C GLN A 104 -13.48 10.77 10.37
N SER A 105 -12.50 11.57 9.96
CA SER A 105 -11.98 12.65 10.79
C SER A 105 -12.98 13.80 10.85
N ALA A 106 -13.07 14.44 12.01
CA ALA A 106 -13.83 15.69 12.14
C ALA A 106 -13.23 16.83 11.30
N LYS A 107 -11.94 16.70 10.93
CA LYS A 107 -11.20 17.67 10.12
C LYS A 107 -11.00 17.09 8.73
N GLN A 108 -11.60 17.71 7.72
CA GLN A 108 -11.51 17.29 6.31
C GLN A 108 -10.39 18.00 5.53
N GLU A 109 -9.32 18.35 6.26
CA GLU A 109 -8.08 18.91 5.75
C GLU A 109 -6.93 18.12 6.36
N TYR A 110 -5.82 17.94 5.64
CA TYR A 110 -4.69 17.19 6.15
C TYR A 110 -4.10 17.83 7.41
N ARG A 111 -3.92 17.02 8.46
CA ARG A 111 -3.21 17.39 9.68
C ARG A 111 -2.23 16.29 10.04
N GLN A 112 -0.95 16.64 9.95
CA GLN A 112 0.15 15.72 10.21
C GLN A 112 0.00 15.04 11.57
N GLY A 113 0.04 13.71 11.58
CA GLY A 113 -0.08 12.90 12.79
C GLY A 113 -1.50 12.77 13.35
N GLU A 114 -2.50 13.42 12.75
CA GLU A 114 -3.89 13.34 13.19
C GLU A 114 -4.78 12.58 12.20
N ASN A 115 -4.61 12.81 10.89
CA ASN A 115 -5.44 12.19 9.87
C ASN A 115 -4.67 11.80 8.61
N ILE A 116 -5.31 10.96 7.80
CA ILE A 116 -4.84 10.50 6.50
C ILE A 116 -5.98 10.63 5.49
N LYS A 117 -5.68 11.03 4.25
CA LYS A 117 -6.68 10.97 3.18
C LYS A 117 -6.90 9.50 2.83
N PHE A 118 -8.14 9.05 2.94
CA PHE A 118 -8.55 7.72 2.53
C PHE A 118 -9.33 7.81 1.23
N TRP A 119 -8.98 6.96 0.27
CA TRP A 119 -9.78 6.69 -0.92
C TRP A 119 -10.34 5.29 -0.78
N ALA A 120 -11.66 5.18 -0.77
CA ALA A 120 -12.35 3.97 -0.35
C ALA A 120 -12.14 2.82 -1.35
N PRO A 121 -12.20 1.54 -0.90
CA PRO A 121 -12.05 0.39 -1.78
C PRO A 121 -13.09 0.35 -2.89
N VAL A 122 -12.62 0.11 -4.12
CA VAL A 122 -13.44 -0.11 -5.30
C VAL A 122 -13.07 -1.43 -5.96
N ASP A 123 -14.01 -2.02 -6.70
CA ASP A 123 -13.76 -3.28 -7.40
C ASP A 123 -12.59 -3.17 -8.39
N GLY A 124 -11.66 -4.12 -8.33
CA GLY A 124 -10.45 -4.15 -9.16
C GLY A 124 -9.31 -3.24 -8.68
N GLY A 125 -9.55 -2.37 -7.69
CA GLY A 125 -8.53 -1.48 -7.14
C GLY A 125 -7.46 -2.22 -6.33
N VAL A 126 -6.29 -1.60 -6.19
CA VAL A 126 -5.17 -2.07 -5.36
C VAL A 126 -4.81 -0.99 -4.36
N ALA A 127 -4.71 -1.36 -3.08
CA ALA A 127 -4.32 -0.42 -2.04
C ALA A 127 -2.84 -0.02 -2.17
N TRP A 128 -2.61 1.28 -2.19
CA TRP A 128 -1.29 1.88 -2.02
C TRP A 128 -1.28 2.86 -0.85
N PHE A 129 -0.11 3.04 -0.26
CA PHE A 129 0.19 4.10 0.68
C PHE A 129 1.09 5.12 -0.01
N PHE A 130 0.78 6.40 0.10
CA PHE A 130 1.58 7.50 -0.41
C PHE A 130 1.75 8.56 0.68
N ALA A 131 2.99 9.01 0.92
CA ALA A 131 3.31 10.11 1.82
C ALA A 131 4.20 11.11 1.08
N GLY A 132 3.72 12.34 0.94
CA GLY A 132 4.37 13.44 0.24
C GLY A 132 4.48 14.70 1.10
N SER A 133 5.11 15.76 0.57
CA SER A 133 5.44 16.98 1.32
C SER A 133 4.23 17.74 1.88
N GLY A 134 3.01 17.40 1.46
CA GLY A 134 1.77 18.03 1.91
C GLY A 134 0.65 17.11 2.37
N ARG A 135 0.80 15.77 2.29
CA ARG A 135 -0.26 14.82 2.68
C ARG A 135 0.25 13.39 2.83
N ALA A 136 -0.53 12.58 3.54
CA ALA A 136 -0.47 11.13 3.49
C ALA A 136 -1.82 10.60 3.00
N ASP A 137 -1.77 9.61 2.10
CA ASP A 137 -2.89 9.01 1.43
C ASP A 137 -2.83 7.47 1.61
N LEU A 138 -3.95 6.88 2.02
CA LEU A 138 -4.22 5.45 1.83
C LEU A 138 -5.27 5.36 0.74
N ASP A 139 -4.90 4.83 -0.41
CA ASP A 139 -5.72 4.92 -1.60
C ASP A 139 -5.93 3.55 -2.20
N CYS A 140 -7.21 3.22 -2.38
CA CYS A 140 -7.69 1.90 -2.77
C CYS A 140 -8.34 1.92 -4.16
N VAL A 141 -8.17 3.00 -4.93
CA VAL A 141 -8.72 3.14 -6.29
C VAL A 141 -7.67 2.90 -7.38
N GLY A 142 -6.40 2.71 -7.00
CA GLY A 142 -5.31 2.49 -7.92
C GLY A 142 -5.48 1.24 -8.78
N GLY A 143 -5.28 1.38 -10.10
CA GLY A 143 -5.28 0.25 -11.02
C GLY A 143 -4.01 -0.61 -10.87
N PRO A 144 -4.08 -1.93 -11.14
CA PRO A 144 -2.92 -2.83 -11.09
C PRO A 144 -1.89 -2.55 -12.20
N ASP A 145 -2.26 -1.75 -13.20
CA ASP A 145 -1.48 -1.33 -14.36
C ASP A 145 -0.59 -0.11 -14.10
N TYR A 146 -0.76 0.58 -12.96
CA TYR A 146 0.18 1.57 -12.45
C TYR A 146 1.43 0.90 -11.86
N GLY A 147 2.09 0.06 -12.67
CA GLY A 147 3.35 -0.59 -12.38
C GLY A 147 4.49 0.15 -13.08
N GLY A 148 5.07 1.17 -12.46
CA GLY A 148 6.42 1.57 -12.86
C GLY A 148 7.39 0.43 -12.52
N ALA A 149 8.26 0.04 -13.46
CA ALA A 149 9.27 -1.00 -13.20
C ALA A 149 10.23 -0.64 -12.05
N SER A 150 10.29 0.64 -11.66
CA SER A 150 11.05 1.19 -10.53
C SER A 150 10.33 1.05 -9.18
N LEU A 151 9.09 0.53 -9.15
CA LEU A 151 8.18 0.54 -8.01
C LEU A 151 8.32 -0.69 -7.07
N GLY A 152 9.37 -1.50 -7.20
CA GLY A 152 9.70 -2.55 -6.22
C GLY A 152 8.64 -3.66 -6.00
N VAL A 153 7.55 -3.66 -6.76
CA VAL A 153 6.52 -4.70 -6.78
C VAL A 153 6.19 -5.01 -8.24
N PHE A 154 6.72 -6.12 -8.71
CA PHE A 154 6.25 -6.78 -9.94
C PHE A 154 4.93 -7.48 -9.63
N GLY A 155 3.82 -6.79 -9.85
CA GLY A 155 2.57 -7.44 -10.20
C GLY A 155 2.53 -7.82 -11.67
N VAL A 156 3.66 -8.16 -12.30
CA VAL A 156 3.71 -8.49 -13.73
C VAL A 156 4.69 -9.61 -13.97
N ALA A 157 4.19 -10.66 -14.62
CA ALA A 157 4.95 -11.48 -15.52
C ALA A 157 5.90 -10.63 -16.39
N GLU A 158 7.21 -10.66 -16.15
CA GLU A 158 8.13 -10.31 -17.24
C GLU A 158 7.88 -11.28 -18.40
N GLY A 159 7.50 -10.72 -19.54
CA GLY A 159 7.36 -11.45 -20.79
C GLY A 159 6.85 -10.55 -21.90
N GLY A 160 7.77 -9.97 -22.68
CA GLY A 160 7.43 -9.51 -24.03
C GLY A 160 8.27 -8.41 -24.67
N SER A 161 9.58 -8.60 -24.79
CA SER A 161 10.30 -8.29 -26.05
C SER A 161 11.55 -9.13 -26.16
#